data_AF-A0A4P5QYT8-F1
#
_entry.id   AF-A0A4P5QYT8-F1
#
_cell.length_a   1.000
_cell.length_b   1.000
_cell.length_c   1.000
_cell.angle_alpha   90.00
_cell.angle_beta   90.00
_cell.angle_gamma   90.00
#
_symmetry.space_group_name_H-M   'P 1'
#
loop_
_entity.id
_entity.type
_entity.pdbx_description
1 polymer ?
#
loop_
_entity_poly.entity_id
_entity_poly.type
_entity_poly.pdbx_seq_one_letter_code
_entity_poly.pdbx_strand_id
1 'polypeptide(L)'
;MAVRGGETERIRKTALHALSQLRAWGFEPLNLVPVGHGIVERIAEEIRREDLLPTEEKNDSLIITESALLECRILLSGDAHLRGVDFQRLTLLLKDFDVAAPVIATPREIVRKFFR
;
A
#
# COMPACT_ATOMS: atom_id res chain seq x y z
N MET A 1 -12.37 16.25 3.03
CA MET A 1 -11.96 15.12 3.89
C MET A 1 -11.26 15.67 5.14
N ALA A 2 -11.78 15.35 6.34
CA ALA A 2 -11.18 15.77 7.61
C ALA A 2 -10.31 14.63 8.15
N VAL A 3 -9.03 14.88 8.38
CA VAL A 3 -8.16 13.97 9.12
C VAL A 3 -8.65 13.98 10.57
N ARG A 4 -9.44 12.98 10.96
CA ARG A 4 -10.03 12.87 12.31
C ARG A 4 -9.12 12.15 13.32
N GLY A 5 -8.01 11.57 12.86
CA GLY A 5 -7.03 10.84 13.68
C GLY A 5 -5.72 11.61 13.89
N GLY A 6 -5.04 11.30 15.00
CA GLY A 6 -3.72 11.83 15.37
C GLY A 6 -3.58 11.87 16.89
N GLU A 7 -2.63 11.11 17.43
CA GLU A 7 -2.38 10.96 18.88
C GLU A 7 -2.13 12.30 19.58
N THR A 8 -1.61 13.28 18.84
CA THR A 8 -1.38 14.65 19.34
C THR A 8 -1.79 15.68 18.29
N GLU A 9 -2.08 16.90 18.76
CA GLU A 9 -2.37 18.06 17.90
C GLU A 9 -1.25 18.32 16.89
N ARG A 10 0.00 18.18 17.34
CA ARG A 10 1.19 18.35 16.50
C ARG A 10 1.20 17.38 15.33
N ILE A 11 0.97 16.09 15.60
CA ILE A 11 0.93 15.05 14.55
C ILE A 11 -0.18 15.36 13.55
N ARG A 12 -1.37 15.74 14.04
CA ARG A 12 -2.50 16.09 13.18
C ARG A 12 -2.18 17.26 12.26
N LYS A 13 -1.56 18.32 12.79
CA LYS A 13 -1.16 19.50 12.01
C LYS A 13 -0.12 19.15 10.94
N THR A 14 0.88 18.35 11.29
CA THR A 14 1.90 17.89 10.32
C THR A 14 1.29 17.03 9.22
N ALA A 15 0.40 16.10 9.57
CA ALA A 15 -0.28 15.25 8.59
C ALA A 15 -1.16 16.06 7.64
N LEU A 16 -1.92 17.03 8.16
CA LEU A 16 -2.73 17.95 7.34
C LEU A 16 -1.87 18.79 6.40
N HIS A 17 -0.70 19.24 6.86
CA HIS A 17 0.23 19.99 6.02
C HIS A 17 0.83 19.12 4.91
N ALA A 18 1.28 17.90 5.23
CA ALA A 18 1.76 16.95 4.21
C ALA A 18 0.66 16.65 3.18
N LEU A 19 -0.58 16.44 3.62
CA LEU A 19 -1.72 16.20 2.76
C LEU A 19 -2.00 17.38 1.82
N SER A 20 -1.86 18.62 2.27
CA SER A 20 -2.06 19.78 1.42
C SER A 20 -0.97 19.92 0.36
N GLN A 21 0.29 19.59 0.70
CA GLN A 21 1.39 19.55 -0.27
C GLN A 21 1.17 18.49 -1.35
N LEU A 22 0.76 17.28 -0.95
CA LEU A 22 0.45 16.20 -1.89
C LEU A 22 -0.68 16.59 -2.86
N ARG A 23 -1.74 17.21 -2.35
CA ARG A 23 -2.84 17.70 -3.20
C ARG A 23 -2.40 18.78 -4.19
N ALA A 24 -1.49 19.68 -3.78
CA ALA A 24 -0.94 20.69 -4.68
C ALA A 24 -0.15 20.07 -5.84
N TRP A 25 0.38 18.86 -5.65
CA TRP A 25 1.05 18.07 -6.68
C TRP A 25 0.09 17.20 -7.50
N GLY A 26 -1.22 17.31 -7.28
CA GLY A 26 -2.25 16.54 -7.99
C GLY A 26 -2.49 15.14 -7.42
N PHE A 27 -1.94 14.80 -6.24
CA PHE A 27 -2.27 13.53 -5.59
C PHE A 27 -3.64 13.60 -4.92
N GLU A 28 -4.47 12.59 -5.21
CA GLU A 28 -5.79 12.44 -4.61
C GLU A 28 -5.79 11.32 -3.56
N PRO A 29 -6.19 11.61 -2.31
CA PRO A 29 -6.39 10.57 -1.31
C PRO A 29 -7.58 9.69 -1.68
N LEU A 30 -7.35 8.39 -1.82
CA LEU A 30 -8.41 7.41 -1.99
C LEU A 30 -9.02 7.05 -0.63
N ASN A 31 -10.34 7.06 -0.55
CA ASN A 31 -11.08 6.54 0.59
C ASN A 31 -11.74 5.23 0.17
N LEU A 32 -11.19 4.10 0.60
CA LEU A 32 -11.78 2.80 0.31
C LEU A 32 -13.10 2.67 1.07
N VAL A 33 -14.14 2.22 0.36
CA VAL A 33 -15.51 2.14 0.90
C VAL A 33 -15.52 1.19 2.13
N PRO A 34 -16.24 1.53 3.22
CA PRO A 34 -16.12 0.85 4.52
C PRO A 34 -16.31 -0.68 4.53
N VAL A 35 -17.02 -1.24 3.55
CA VAL A 35 -17.20 -2.71 3.41
C VAL A 35 -15.87 -3.41 3.06
N GLY A 36 -14.91 -2.67 2.49
CA GLY A 36 -13.57 -3.18 2.17
C GLY A 36 -12.64 -3.32 3.38
N HIS A 37 -12.88 -2.63 4.50
CA HIS A 37 -11.90 -2.61 5.60
C HIS A 37 -11.71 -3.98 6.25
N GLY A 38 -12.77 -4.76 6.46
CA GLY A 38 -12.64 -6.10 7.05
C GLY A 38 -11.90 -7.10 6.15
N ILE A 39 -12.09 -7.01 4.83
CA ILE A 39 -11.36 -7.84 3.87
C ILE A 39 -9.90 -7.39 3.77
N VAL A 40 -9.67 -6.08 3.71
CA VAL A 40 -8.34 -5.48 3.68
C VAL A 40 -7.53 -5.89 4.90
N GLU A 41 -8.09 -5.74 6.10
CA GLU A 41 -7.40 -6.12 7.35
C GLU A 41 -7.07 -7.60 7.39
N ARG A 42 -8.01 -8.46 6.97
CA ARG A 42 -7.80 -9.90 6.91
C ARG A 42 -6.66 -10.27 5.95
N ILE A 43 -6.70 -9.81 4.70
CA ILE A 43 -5.64 -10.14 3.72
C ILE A 43 -4.30 -9.56 4.18
N ALA A 44 -4.27 -8.35 4.73
CA ALA A 44 -3.05 -7.75 5.25
C ALA A 44 -2.47 -8.55 6.43
N GLU A 45 -3.31 -9.13 7.29
CA GLU A 45 -2.88 -10.05 8.34
C GLU A 45 -2.28 -11.34 7.78
N GLU A 46 -2.88 -11.91 6.74
CA GLU A 46 -2.37 -13.09 6.05
C GLU A 46 -0.99 -12.85 5.43
N ILE A 47 -0.77 -11.71 4.79
CA ILE A 47 0.54 -11.31 4.25
C ILE A 47 1.62 -11.36 5.35
N ARG A 48 1.30 -10.84 6.54
CA ARG A 48 2.24 -10.85 7.68
C ARG A 48 2.37 -12.25 8.30
N ARG A 49 1.29 -13.01 8.38
CA ARG A 49 1.28 -14.37 8.94
C ARG A 49 2.11 -15.35 8.10
N GLU A 50 2.15 -15.15 6.79
CA GLU A 50 2.96 -15.94 5.85
C GLU A 50 4.41 -15.41 5.71
N ASP A 51 4.86 -14.53 6.62
CA ASP A 51 6.20 -13.94 6.62
C ASP A 51 6.60 -13.26 5.29
N LEU A 52 5.63 -12.72 4.53
CA LEU A 52 5.92 -11.88 3.36
C LEU A 52 6.31 -10.47 3.75
N LEU A 53 5.81 -10.01 4.90
CA LEU A 53 6.22 -8.78 5.56
C LEU A 53 6.37 -9.02 7.07
N PRO A 54 7.25 -8.28 7.76
CA PRO A 54 7.34 -8.32 9.21
C PRO A 54 6.00 -8.00 9.88
N THR A 55 5.79 -8.53 11.09
CA THR A 55 4.51 -8.37 11.82
C THR A 55 4.24 -6.90 12.19
N GLU A 56 5.30 -6.12 12.39
CA GLU A 56 5.27 -4.69 12.66
C GLU A 56 4.88 -3.84 11.44
N GLU A 57 5.06 -4.37 10.23
CA GLU A 57 4.79 -3.68 8.95
C GLU A 57 3.30 -3.74 8.57
N LYS A 58 2.46 -3.27 9.50
CA LYS A 58 1.00 -3.23 9.36
C LYS A 58 0.56 -2.32 8.22
N ASN A 59 1.18 -1.15 8.09
CA ASN A 59 0.79 -0.19 7.06
C ASN A 59 1.17 -0.69 5.66
N ASP A 60 2.34 -1.30 5.51
CA ASP A 60 2.82 -1.82 4.23
C ASP A 60 1.95 -2.96 3.70
N SER A 61 1.56 -3.88 4.59
CA SER A 61 0.64 -4.97 4.25
C SER A 61 -0.76 -4.45 3.89
N LEU A 62 -1.25 -3.38 4.55
CA LEU A 62 -2.46 -2.69 4.14
C LEU A 62 -2.30 -2.07 2.74
N ILE A 63 -1.21 -1.33 2.49
CA ILE A 63 -0.93 -0.68 1.21
C ILE A 63 -0.91 -1.70 0.05
N ILE A 64 -0.24 -2.85 0.22
CA ILE A 64 -0.22 -3.92 -0.80
C ILE A 64 -1.65 -4.42 -1.06
N THR A 65 -2.38 -4.72 0.00
CA THR A 65 -3.73 -5.29 -0.07
C THR A 65 -4.71 -4.33 -0.75
N GLU A 66 -4.71 -3.07 -0.31
CA GLU A 66 -5.53 -2.00 -0.88
C GLU A 66 -5.21 -1.78 -2.35
N SER A 67 -3.92 -1.80 -2.71
CA SER A 67 -3.48 -1.69 -4.10
C SER A 67 -3.98 -2.87 -4.95
N ALA A 68 -3.92 -4.09 -4.42
CA ALA A 68 -4.43 -5.28 -5.12
C ALA A 68 -5.95 -5.22 -5.33
N LEU A 69 -6.72 -4.81 -4.31
CA LEU A 69 -8.17 -4.67 -4.38
C LEU A 69 -8.63 -3.54 -5.31
N LEU A 70 -7.82 -2.50 -5.45
CA LEU A 70 -8.01 -1.44 -6.45
C LEU A 70 -7.61 -1.86 -7.87
N GLU A 71 -7.19 -3.12 -8.06
CA GLU A 71 -6.69 -3.66 -9.33
C GLU A 71 -5.49 -2.88 -9.89
N CYS A 72 -4.71 -2.25 -9.02
CA CYS A 72 -3.48 -1.57 -9.41
C CYS A 72 -2.54 -2.59 -10.06
N ARG A 73 -2.11 -2.29 -11.29
CA ARG A 73 -1.13 -3.15 -11.99
C ARG A 73 0.29 -2.98 -11.43
N ILE A 74 0.60 -1.77 -10.97
CA ILE A 74 1.92 -1.39 -10.46
C ILE A 74 1.73 -0.59 -9.17
N LEU A 75 2.48 -0.95 -8.14
CA LEU A 75 2.65 -0.17 -6.92
C LEU A 75 4.06 0.46 -6.95
N LEU A 76 4.12 1.78 -7.09
CA LEU A 76 5.38 2.51 -7.06
C LEU A 76 5.83 2.78 -5.64
N SER A 77 6.95 2.19 -5.22
CA SER A 77 7.50 2.42 -3.89
C SER A 77 9.02 2.40 -3.88
N GLY A 78 9.60 3.28 -3.06
CA GLY A 78 11.01 3.24 -2.68
C GLY A 78 11.28 2.44 -1.41
N ASP A 79 10.24 2.05 -0.69
CA ASP A 79 10.33 1.34 0.58
C ASP A 79 11.05 -0.02 0.40
N ALA A 80 11.92 -0.37 1.35
CA ALA A 80 12.74 -1.57 1.24
C ALA A 80 11.97 -2.85 1.59
N HIS A 81 11.03 -2.78 2.53
CA HIS A 81 10.20 -3.92 2.92
C HIS A 81 9.24 -4.26 1.78
N LEU A 82 8.53 -3.28 1.23
CA LEU A 82 7.63 -3.48 0.09
C LEU A 82 8.35 -4.05 -1.13
N ARG A 83 9.54 -3.54 -1.46
CA ARG A 83 10.33 -4.06 -2.59
C ARG A 83 10.94 -5.44 -2.34
N GLY A 84 11.11 -5.81 -1.07
CA GLY A 84 11.68 -7.08 -0.66
C GLY A 84 10.69 -8.24 -0.66
N VAL A 85 9.38 -7.96 -0.82
CA VAL A 85 8.34 -8.98 -0.82
C VAL A 85 8.55 -9.97 -1.96
N ASP A 86 8.47 -11.26 -1.64
CA ASP A 86 8.48 -12.33 -2.64
C ASP A 86 7.20 -12.26 -3.49
N PHE A 87 7.35 -11.78 -4.72
CA PHE A 87 6.23 -11.60 -5.64
C PHE A 87 5.50 -12.91 -5.99
N GLN A 88 6.20 -14.04 -6.07
CA GLN A 88 5.58 -15.32 -6.41
C GLN A 88 4.71 -15.80 -5.26
N ARG A 89 5.24 -15.76 -4.04
CA ARG A 89 4.48 -16.14 -2.84
C ARG A 89 3.32 -15.18 -2.59
N LEU A 90 3.52 -13.86 -2.79
CA LEU A 90 2.43 -12.88 -2.71
C LEU A 90 1.32 -13.16 -3.72
N THR A 91 1.68 -13.52 -4.95
CA THR A 91 0.69 -13.87 -5.99
C THR A 91 -0.12 -15.11 -5.60
N LEU A 92 0.53 -16.13 -5.03
CA LEU A 92 -0.16 -17.33 -4.56
C LEU A 92 -1.13 -17.01 -3.42
N LEU A 93 -0.69 -16.24 -2.42
CA LEU A 93 -1.53 -15.81 -1.30
C LEU A 93 -2.75 -15.02 -1.79
N LEU A 94 -2.52 -14.00 -2.62
CA LEU A 94 -3.59 -13.12 -3.09
C LEU A 94 -4.60 -13.84 -4.00
N LYS A 95 -4.17 -14.90 -4.69
CA LYS A 95 -5.06 -15.74 -5.50
C LYS A 95 -6.14 -16.42 -4.67
N ASP A 96 -5.87 -16.79 -3.41
CA ASP A 96 -6.87 -17.38 -2.51
C ASP A 96 -7.99 -16.39 -2.14
N PHE A 97 -7.79 -15.11 -2.42
CA PHE A 97 -8.77 -14.04 -2.24
C PHE A 97 -9.31 -13.48 -3.57
N ASP A 98 -9.05 -14.17 -4.69
CA ASP A 98 -9.45 -13.74 -6.04
C ASP A 98 -8.93 -12.34 -6.45
N VAL A 99 -7.78 -11.91 -5.89
CA VAL A 99 -7.15 -10.62 -6.23
C VAL A 99 -5.76 -10.82 -6.86
N ALA A 100 -5.38 -9.90 -7.74
CA ALA A 100 -4.08 -9.95 -8.42
C ALA A 100 -3.03 -9.16 -7.64
N ALA A 101 -1.83 -9.73 -7.50
CA ALA A 101 -0.71 -9.03 -6.90
C ALA A 101 -0.22 -7.88 -7.79
N PRO A 102 -0.12 -6.64 -7.27
CA PRO A 102 0.50 -5.54 -8.01
C PRO A 102 2.00 -5.78 -8.14
N VAL A 103 2.57 -5.42 -9.29
CA VAL A 103 4.03 -5.39 -9.42
C VAL A 103 4.58 -4.24 -8.59
N ILE A 104 5.39 -4.54 -7.57
CA ILE A 104 6.04 -3.53 -6.75
C ILE A 104 7.35 -3.12 -7.41
N ALA A 105 7.51 -1.84 -7.71
CA ALA A 105 8.70 -1.34 -8.40
C ALA A 105 9.03 0.11 -8.01
N THR A 106 10.30 0.48 -8.16
CA THR A 106 10.72 1.88 -8.16
C THR A 106 10.54 2.51 -9.54
N PRO A 107 10.37 3.84 -9.62
CA PRO A 107 10.41 4.54 -10.91
C PRO A 107 11.70 4.24 -11.70
N ARG A 108 12.84 4.09 -11.01
CA ARG A 108 14.13 3.79 -11.64
C ARG A 108 14.15 2.41 -12.30
N GLU A 109 13.54 1.40 -11.69
CA GLU A 109 13.44 0.05 -12.26
C GLU A 109 12.55 0.04 -13.51
N ILE A 110 11.45 0.79 -13.51
CA ILE A 110 10.58 0.91 -14.68
C ILE A 110 11.34 1.56 -15.84
N VAL A 111 12.00 2.69 -15.60
CA VAL A 111 12.79 3.38 -16.65
C VAL A 111 13.86 2.44 -17.21
N ARG A 112 14.57 1.71 -16.36
CA ARG A 112 15.61 0.76 -16.78
C ARG A 112 15.06 -0.41 -17.60
N LYS A 113 13.86 -0.89 -17.32
CA LYS A 113 13.29 -2.07 -17.98
C LYS A 113 12.71 -1.76 -19.36
N PHE A 114 12.22 -0.53 -19.57
CA PHE A 114 11.47 -0.18 -20.77
C PHE A 114 12.15 0.86 -21.67
N PHE A 115 13.14 1.62 -21.18
CA PHE A 115 13.75 2.74 -21.90
C PHE A 115 15.29 2.69 -21.94
N ARG A 116 15.89 1.61 -21.45
CA ARG A 116 17.31 1.30 -21.55
C ARG A 116 17.47 -0.17 -21.94
#